data_AF-A0A166HMA5-F1
#
_entry.id   AF-A0A166HMA5-F1
#
_cell.length_a   1.000
_cell.length_b   1.000
_cell.length_c   1.000
_cell.angle_alpha   90.00
_cell.angle_beta   90.00
_cell.angle_gamma   90.00
#
_symmetry.space_group_name_H-M   'P 1'
#
loop_
_entity.id
_entity.type
_entity.pdbx_description
1 polymer ?
#
loop_
_entity_poly.entity_id
_entity_poly.type
_entity_poly.pdbx_seq_one_letter_code
_entity_poly.pdbx_strand_id
1 'polypeptide(L)'
;MSTTETVVQLSNGLSCSVPADSPLAKTLRSQRTWVGPDARARLDILRRAKTVAIVGASPNPARSSYFVATYLQQSSDYELYFVNPNATEILGQPVYRSLADLPVVPDIVDVFRRASDIPSVIDDVLAIGAPTVWVQLGIWNQEAAEYGESKGLTVVMDRCIKVEHARFHGGLHLLGFDTGQISARKTLR
;
A
#
# COMPACT_ATOMS: atom_id res chain seq x y z
N MET A 1 42.48 -0.94 -5.82
CA MET A 1 41.15 -0.30 -5.72
C MET A 1 40.44 -0.95 -4.55
N SER A 2 40.13 -0.21 -3.49
CA SER A 2 39.47 -0.76 -2.30
C SER A 2 38.05 -1.18 -2.68
N THR A 3 37.78 -2.47 -2.74
CA THR A 3 36.43 -3.00 -2.96
C THR A 3 35.62 -2.73 -1.70
N THR A 4 34.66 -1.81 -1.78
CA THR A 4 33.71 -1.55 -0.70
C THR A 4 32.87 -2.81 -0.48
N GLU A 5 32.96 -3.41 0.71
CA GLU A 5 32.13 -4.55 1.09
C GLU A 5 30.83 -4.07 1.73
N THR A 6 29.74 -4.80 1.51
CA THR A 6 28.46 -4.60 2.21
C THR A 6 28.09 -5.89 2.94
N VAL A 7 27.65 -5.75 4.18
CA VAL A 7 27.07 -6.87 4.94
C VAL A 7 25.63 -7.08 4.48
N VAL A 8 25.34 -8.28 3.99
CA VAL A 8 24.00 -8.69 3.55
C VAL A 8 23.47 -9.80 4.46
N GLN A 9 22.17 -9.78 4.72
CA GLN A 9 21.46 -10.80 5.47
C GLN A 9 20.85 -11.82 4.51
N LEU A 10 21.03 -13.11 4.81
CA LEU A 10 20.47 -14.22 4.05
C LEU A 10 19.13 -14.64 4.65
N SER A 11 18.32 -15.37 3.86
CA SER A 11 17.01 -15.88 4.28
C SER A 11 17.03 -16.83 5.49
N ASN A 12 18.20 -17.37 5.84
CA ASN A 12 18.40 -18.22 7.02
C ASN A 12 18.89 -17.44 8.26
N GLY A 13 18.90 -16.11 8.22
CA GLY A 13 19.31 -15.24 9.33
C GLY A 13 20.82 -15.11 9.52
N LEU A 14 21.64 -15.63 8.60
CA LEU A 14 23.08 -15.44 8.60
C LEU A 14 23.48 -14.19 7.82
N SER A 15 24.50 -13.49 8.30
CA SER A 15 25.12 -12.37 7.58
C SER A 15 26.40 -12.79 6.88
N CYS A 16 26.64 -12.29 5.67
CA CYS A 16 27.95 -12.38 5.01
C CYS A 16 28.38 -11.03 4.41
N SER A 17 29.69 -10.81 4.27
CA SER A 17 30.21 -9.67 3.50
C SER A 17 30.28 -10.04 2.03
N VAL A 18 29.77 -9.17 1.18
CA VAL A 18 29.76 -9.34 -0.27
C VAL A 18 30.24 -8.03 -0.92
N PRO A 19 31.01 -8.08 -2.03
CA PRO A 19 31.36 -6.87 -2.77
C PRO A 19 30.11 -6.07 -3.12
N ALA A 20 30.12 -4.77 -2.80
CA ALA A 20 28.94 -3.91 -2.88
C ALA A 20 28.38 -3.77 -4.32
N ASP A 21 29.25 -3.94 -5.32
CA ASP A 21 28.96 -3.89 -6.75
C ASP A 21 28.51 -5.24 -7.34
N SER A 22 28.55 -6.32 -6.57
CA SER A 22 28.20 -7.64 -7.09
C SER A 22 26.70 -7.77 -7.42
N PRO A 23 26.34 -8.55 -8.44
CA PRO A 23 24.94 -8.91 -8.71
C PRO A 23 24.25 -9.56 -7.50
N LEU A 24 25.00 -10.34 -6.73
CA LEU A 24 24.49 -11.01 -5.53
C LEU A 24 24.13 -10.01 -4.43
N ALA A 25 24.96 -8.99 -4.18
CA ALA A 25 24.63 -7.93 -3.23
C ALA A 25 23.36 -7.17 -3.65
N LYS A 26 23.16 -6.96 -4.96
CA LYS A 26 21.94 -6.34 -5.51
C LYS A 26 20.71 -7.24 -5.31
N THR A 27 20.83 -8.54 -5.53
CA THR A 27 19.75 -9.52 -5.31
C THR A 27 19.42 -9.67 -3.83
N LEU A 28 20.41 -9.73 -2.94
CA LEU A 28 20.19 -9.91 -1.50
C LEU A 28 19.57 -8.65 -0.86
N ARG A 29 19.94 -7.44 -1.28
CA ARG A 29 19.22 -6.21 -0.90
C ARG A 29 17.76 -6.20 -1.34
N SER A 30 17.41 -6.99 -2.36
CA SER A 30 16.03 -7.11 -2.86
C SER A 30 15.20 -8.16 -2.10
N GLN A 31 15.82 -8.99 -1.25
CA GLN A 31 15.12 -9.98 -0.46
C GLN A 31 14.40 -9.31 0.70
N ARG A 32 13.10 -9.09 0.52
CA ARG A 32 12.19 -8.65 1.58
C ARG A 32 12.08 -9.77 2.61
N THR A 33 12.33 -9.47 3.87
CA THR A 33 12.07 -10.42 4.98
C THR A 33 10.76 -10.10 5.70
N TRP A 34 10.24 -8.88 5.56
CA TRP A 34 8.89 -8.54 6.02
C TRP A 34 7.80 -9.29 5.27
N VAL A 35 6.83 -9.80 6.01
CA VAL A 35 5.67 -10.53 5.50
C VAL A 35 4.41 -9.80 5.92
N GLY A 36 3.73 -9.18 4.95
CA GLY A 36 2.45 -8.54 5.17
C GLY A 36 1.26 -9.51 5.24
N PRO A 37 0.05 -8.99 5.46
CA PRO A 37 -1.16 -9.80 5.54
C PRO A 37 -1.41 -10.58 4.25
N ASP A 38 -1.88 -11.82 4.39
CA ASP A 38 -2.24 -12.68 3.26
C ASP A 38 -3.50 -12.16 2.52
N ALA A 39 -3.91 -12.85 1.46
CA ALA A 39 -5.06 -12.44 0.66
C ALA A 39 -6.37 -12.38 1.47
N ARG A 40 -6.55 -13.29 2.44
CA ARG A 40 -7.78 -13.35 3.23
C ARG A 40 -7.81 -12.25 4.28
N ALA A 41 -6.69 -12.00 4.95
CA ALA A 41 -6.54 -10.89 5.88
C ALA A 41 -6.77 -9.54 5.16
N ARG A 42 -6.26 -9.38 3.93
CA ARG A 42 -6.54 -8.18 3.11
C ARG A 42 -8.01 -8.05 2.73
N LEU A 43 -8.69 -9.13 2.38
CA LEU A 43 -10.14 -9.10 2.17
C LEU A 43 -10.90 -8.64 3.43
N ASP A 44 -10.52 -9.15 4.59
CA ASP A 44 -11.17 -8.78 5.85
C ASP A 44 -10.93 -7.30 6.21
N ILE A 45 -9.73 -6.76 5.93
CA ILE A 45 -9.45 -5.32 6.03
C ILE A 45 -10.39 -4.52 5.12
N LEU A 46 -10.45 -4.89 3.84
CA LEU A 46 -11.29 -4.21 2.84
C LEU A 46 -12.78 -4.25 3.19
N ARG A 47 -13.28 -5.37 3.73
CA ARG A 47 -14.69 -5.51 4.12
C ARG A 47 -15.09 -4.70 5.35
N ARG A 48 -14.16 -4.48 6.28
CA ARG A 48 -14.42 -3.72 7.51
C ARG A 48 -14.35 -2.21 7.28
N ALA A 49 -13.55 -1.77 6.32
CA ALA A 49 -13.39 -0.36 6.01
C ALA A 49 -14.66 0.25 5.42
N LYS A 50 -14.93 1.50 5.79
CA LYS A 50 -15.96 2.36 5.20
C LYS A 50 -15.35 3.62 4.60
N THR A 51 -14.22 4.07 5.15
CA THR A 51 -13.56 5.31 4.77
C THR A 51 -12.14 5.04 4.29
N VAL A 52 -11.74 5.67 3.18
CA VAL A 52 -10.40 5.54 2.60
C VAL A 52 -9.83 6.93 2.29
N ALA A 53 -8.69 7.26 2.90
CA ALA A 53 -7.94 8.47 2.58
C ALA A 53 -6.80 8.18 1.61
N ILE A 54 -6.80 8.81 0.43
CA ILE A 54 -5.80 8.60 -0.61
C ILE A 54 -4.73 9.70 -0.52
N VAL A 55 -3.58 9.35 0.05
CA VAL A 55 -2.41 10.21 0.19
C VAL A 55 -1.59 10.20 -1.10
N GLY A 56 -1.41 11.39 -1.69
CA GLY A 56 -0.82 11.47 -3.03
C GLY A 56 -1.84 11.34 -4.15
N ALA A 57 -3.12 11.55 -3.85
CA ALA A 57 -4.16 11.75 -4.86
C ALA A 57 -3.73 12.84 -5.86
N SER A 58 -3.97 12.62 -7.15
CA SER A 58 -3.56 13.54 -8.20
C SER A 58 -4.71 13.74 -9.17
N PRO A 59 -4.98 14.98 -9.65
CA PRO A 59 -5.99 15.23 -10.68
C PRO A 59 -5.52 14.81 -12.08
N ASN A 60 -4.23 14.54 -12.27
CA ASN A 60 -3.69 14.10 -13.57
C ASN A 60 -4.13 12.66 -13.90
N PRO A 61 -4.89 12.44 -14.99
CA PRO A 61 -5.35 11.11 -15.40
C PRO A 61 -4.25 10.11 -15.71
N ALA A 62 -3.02 10.55 -16.03
CA ALA A 62 -1.90 9.65 -16.27
C ALA A 62 -1.32 9.02 -14.98
N ARG A 63 -1.76 9.47 -13.79
CA ARG A 63 -1.23 8.99 -12.51
C ARG A 63 -2.06 7.82 -11.99
N SER A 64 -1.39 6.78 -11.49
CA SER A 64 -2.04 5.59 -10.95
C SER A 64 -3.06 5.90 -9.84
N SER A 65 -2.78 6.91 -9.01
CA SER A 65 -3.69 7.40 -7.98
C SER A 65 -5.04 7.86 -8.54
N TYR A 66 -5.06 8.50 -9.72
CA TYR A 66 -6.29 8.94 -10.38
C TYR A 66 -7.14 7.74 -10.79
N PHE A 67 -6.53 6.75 -11.45
CA PHE A 67 -7.24 5.53 -11.88
C PHE A 67 -7.77 4.70 -10.70
N VAL A 68 -7.02 4.60 -9.62
CA VAL A 68 -7.47 3.88 -8.42
C VAL A 68 -8.61 4.64 -7.74
N ALA A 69 -8.49 5.95 -7.57
CA ALA A 69 -9.55 6.79 -7.02
C ALA A 69 -10.86 6.68 -7.82
N THR A 70 -10.79 6.81 -9.16
CA THR A 70 -11.96 6.65 -10.04
C THR A 70 -12.59 5.27 -9.89
N TYR A 71 -11.78 4.21 -9.84
CA TYR A 71 -12.31 2.85 -9.65
C TYR A 71 -13.03 2.71 -8.32
N LEU A 72 -12.43 3.14 -7.21
CA LEU A 72 -13.04 3.04 -5.89
C LEU A 72 -14.35 3.85 -5.83
N GLN A 73 -14.37 5.06 -6.39
CA GLN A 73 -15.58 5.90 -6.42
C GLN A 73 -16.73 5.26 -7.21
N GLN A 74 -16.42 4.46 -8.25
CA GLN A 74 -17.42 3.86 -9.13
C GLN A 74 -17.81 2.43 -8.72
N SER A 75 -16.92 1.70 -8.06
CA SER A 75 -17.01 0.24 -7.88
C SER A 75 -16.95 -0.19 -6.42
N SER A 76 -16.96 0.73 -5.47
CA SER A 76 -17.00 0.43 -4.04
C SER A 76 -17.93 1.39 -3.31
N ASP A 77 -18.34 1.01 -2.11
CA ASP A 77 -19.16 1.84 -1.21
C ASP A 77 -18.31 2.68 -0.24
N TYR A 78 -17.01 2.82 -0.49
CA TYR A 78 -16.13 3.60 0.37
C TYR A 78 -16.40 5.09 0.24
N GLU A 79 -16.42 5.77 1.39
CA GLU A 79 -16.29 7.21 1.44
C GLU A 79 -14.82 7.60 1.26
N LEU A 80 -14.54 8.31 0.16
CA LEU A 80 -13.18 8.66 -0.24
C LEU A 80 -12.81 10.06 0.24
N TYR A 81 -11.58 10.18 0.73
CA TYR A 81 -10.95 11.44 1.09
C TYR A 81 -9.65 11.61 0.32
N PHE A 82 -9.44 12.77 -0.32
CA PHE A 82 -8.24 13.01 -1.12
C PHE A 82 -7.25 13.90 -0.36
N VAL A 83 -5.98 13.48 -0.29
CA VAL A 83 -4.93 14.24 0.38
C VAL A 83 -3.82 14.62 -0.60
N ASN A 84 -3.76 15.91 -0.93
CA ASN A 84 -2.72 16.52 -1.77
C ASN A 84 -2.61 18.03 -1.50
N PRO A 85 -1.46 18.54 -1.00
CA PRO A 85 -1.28 19.96 -0.68
C PRO A 85 -1.30 20.90 -1.90
N ASN A 86 -1.23 20.36 -3.12
CA ASN A 86 -1.14 21.10 -4.38
C ASN A 86 -2.43 21.08 -5.20
N ALA A 87 -3.50 20.47 -4.71
CA ALA A 87 -4.79 20.42 -5.38
C ALA A 87 -5.90 20.82 -4.41
N THR A 88 -6.98 21.40 -4.94
CA THR A 88 -8.16 21.81 -4.16
C THR A 88 -9.37 20.92 -4.43
N GLU A 89 -9.44 20.32 -5.61
CA GLU A 89 -10.53 19.43 -6.02
C GLU A 89 -9.98 18.30 -6.90
N ILE A 90 -10.44 17.07 -6.65
CA ILE A 90 -10.15 15.87 -7.46
C ILE A 90 -11.46 15.09 -7.59
N LEU A 91 -11.82 14.71 -8.82
CA LEU A 91 -13.03 13.91 -9.12
C LEU A 91 -14.33 14.49 -8.52
N GLY A 92 -14.45 15.82 -8.49
CA GLY A 92 -15.61 16.52 -7.94
C GLY A 92 -15.70 16.52 -6.41
N GLN A 93 -14.64 16.12 -5.70
CA GLN A 93 -14.59 16.10 -4.24
C GLN A 93 -13.49 17.05 -3.71
N PRO A 94 -13.69 17.61 -2.49
CA PRO A 94 -12.69 18.45 -1.85
C PRO A 94 -11.41 17.67 -1.54
N VAL A 95 -10.29 18.38 -1.62
CA VAL A 95 -8.95 17.84 -1.32
C VAL A 95 -8.39 18.52 -0.08
N TYR A 96 -7.80 17.71 0.80
CA TYR A 96 -7.17 18.13 2.04
C TYR A 96 -5.65 18.24 1.87
N ARG A 97 -5.01 19.14 2.61
CA ARG A 97 -3.55 19.35 2.48
C ARG A 97 -2.75 18.25 3.16
N SER A 98 -3.24 17.76 4.30
CA SER A 98 -2.63 16.71 5.11
C SER A 98 -3.68 15.76 5.69
N LEU A 99 -3.22 14.65 6.28
CA LEU A 99 -4.08 13.72 7.00
C LEU A 99 -4.73 14.35 8.24
N ALA A 100 -4.05 15.30 8.90
CA ALA A 100 -4.55 16.00 10.08
C ALA A 100 -5.72 16.96 9.76
N ASP A 101 -5.87 17.35 8.49
CA ASP A 101 -6.96 18.24 8.06
C ASP A 101 -8.26 17.47 7.75
N LEU A 102 -8.25 16.13 7.81
CA LEU A 102 -9.41 15.31 7.53
C LEU A 102 -10.50 15.50 8.61
N PRO A 103 -11.79 15.52 8.23
CA PRO A 103 -12.89 15.64 9.18
C PRO A 103 -13.15 14.34 9.96
N VAL A 104 -12.53 13.23 9.55
CA VAL A 104 -12.67 11.89 10.14
C VAL A 104 -11.32 11.21 10.22
N VAL A 105 -11.20 10.22 11.10
CA VAL A 105 -10.08 9.27 11.06
C VAL A 105 -10.43 8.17 10.06
N PRO A 106 -9.73 8.05 8.91
CA PRO A 106 -10.02 7.04 7.90
C PRO A 106 -9.68 5.63 8.40
N ASP A 107 -10.45 4.63 7.98
CA ASP A 107 -10.18 3.21 8.27
C ASP A 107 -8.92 2.71 7.54
N ILE A 108 -8.69 3.22 6.33
CA ILE A 108 -7.53 2.91 5.50
C ILE A 108 -6.90 4.21 4.98
N VAL A 109 -5.61 4.37 5.20
CA VAL A 109 -4.79 5.39 4.52
C VAL A 109 -4.07 4.74 3.34
N ASP A 110 -4.51 5.05 2.12
CA ASP A 110 -3.96 4.54 0.86
C ASP A 110 -2.88 5.46 0.29
N VAL A 111 -1.67 4.95 0.05
CA VAL A 111 -0.46 5.77 -0.12
C VAL A 111 0.16 5.61 -1.52
N PHE A 112 0.22 6.72 -2.26
CA PHE A 112 0.87 6.86 -3.58
C PHE A 112 2.13 7.74 -3.54
N ARG A 113 2.88 7.68 -2.43
CA ARG A 113 4.15 8.40 -2.23
C ARG A 113 5.35 7.49 -2.51
N ARG A 114 6.55 8.06 -2.68
CA ARG A 114 7.75 7.25 -2.95
C ARG A 114 8.15 6.49 -1.69
N ALA A 115 8.91 5.41 -1.85
CA ALA A 115 9.40 4.59 -0.74
C ALA A 115 10.16 5.39 0.33
N SER A 116 10.88 6.45 -0.08
CA SER A 116 11.59 7.38 0.82
C SER A 116 10.67 8.15 1.76
N ASP A 117 9.41 8.33 1.36
CA ASP A 117 8.44 9.17 2.06
C ASP A 117 7.55 8.31 2.98
N ILE A 118 7.66 6.98 2.92
CA ILE A 118 6.84 6.04 3.70
C ILE A 118 7.06 6.18 5.22
N PRO A 119 8.30 6.32 5.74
CA PRO A 119 8.49 6.52 7.19
C PRO A 119 7.68 7.69 7.74
N SER A 120 7.75 8.87 7.09
CA SER A 120 6.98 10.04 7.52
C SER A 120 5.47 9.85 7.36
N VAL A 121 5.02 9.15 6.31
CA VAL A 121 3.59 8.84 6.16
C VAL A 121 3.11 7.92 7.28
N ILE A 122 3.91 6.95 7.73
CA ILE A 122 3.55 6.10 8.85
C ILE A 122 3.45 6.91 10.15
N ASP A 123 4.35 7.86 10.37
CA ASP A 123 4.24 8.79 11.51
C ASP A 123 2.92 9.59 11.45
N ASP A 124 2.55 10.12 10.28
CA ASP A 124 1.29 10.85 10.09
C ASP A 124 0.07 9.95 10.36
N VAL A 125 0.08 8.71 9.85
CA VAL A 125 -1.00 7.72 10.04
C VAL A 125 -1.17 7.38 11.52
N LEU A 126 -0.06 7.16 12.23
CA LEU A 126 -0.08 6.90 13.68
C LEU A 126 -0.58 8.12 14.45
N ALA A 127 -0.19 9.33 14.05
CA ALA A 127 -0.59 10.57 14.72
C ALA A 127 -2.10 10.81 14.64
N ILE A 128 -2.74 10.51 13.50
CA ILE A 128 -4.20 10.61 13.35
C ILE A 128 -4.96 9.40 13.94
N GLY A 129 -4.25 8.34 14.33
CA GLY A 129 -4.84 7.14 14.91
C GLY A 129 -5.56 6.24 13.90
N ALA A 130 -5.21 6.31 12.61
CA ALA A 130 -5.81 5.43 11.61
C ALA A 130 -5.29 3.98 11.81
N PRO A 131 -6.18 2.96 11.73
CA PRO A 131 -5.81 1.60 12.08
C PRO A 131 -5.04 0.85 10.97
N THR A 132 -5.12 1.34 9.73
CA THR A 132 -4.51 0.67 8.57
C THR A 132 -3.79 1.66 7.65
N VAL A 133 -2.55 1.33 7.28
CA VAL A 133 -1.87 1.95 6.14
C VAL A 133 -1.78 0.94 4.99
N TRP A 134 -2.10 1.42 3.79
CA TRP A 134 -2.06 0.64 2.56
C TRP A 134 -1.14 1.31 1.55
N VAL A 135 0.06 0.76 1.40
CA VAL A 135 1.08 1.26 0.47
C VAL A 135 0.96 0.55 -0.87
N GLN A 136 0.79 1.36 -1.93
CA GLN A 136 0.43 0.87 -3.25
C GLN A 136 1.53 0.04 -3.93
N LEU A 137 1.14 -0.64 -5.02
CA LEU A 137 2.00 -1.53 -5.80
C LEU A 137 3.30 -0.83 -6.24
N GLY A 138 4.42 -1.53 -6.07
CA GLY A 138 5.76 -1.07 -6.39
C GLY A 138 6.42 -0.25 -5.29
N ILE A 139 5.72 0.06 -4.19
CA ILE A 139 6.20 0.89 -3.09
C ILE A 139 6.24 0.06 -1.81
N TRP A 140 7.37 0.10 -1.11
CA TRP A 140 7.56 -0.60 0.16
C TRP A 140 8.73 0.02 0.95
N ASN A 141 8.67 -0.09 2.27
CA ASN A 141 9.74 0.21 3.19
C ASN A 141 9.61 -0.72 4.41
N GLN A 142 10.55 -1.66 4.55
CA GLN A 142 10.45 -2.71 5.57
C GLN A 142 10.58 -2.16 6.99
N GLU A 143 11.59 -1.32 7.25
CA GLU A 143 11.81 -0.73 8.58
C GLU A 143 10.59 0.08 9.02
N ALA A 144 9.98 0.82 8.10
CA ALA A 144 8.78 1.60 8.36
C ALA A 144 7.58 0.69 8.70
N ALA A 145 7.42 -0.44 7.99
CA ALA A 145 6.35 -1.40 8.27
C ALA A 145 6.50 -2.04 9.65
N GLU A 146 7.69 -2.53 9.98
CA GLU A 146 7.99 -3.10 11.30
C GLU A 146 7.77 -2.09 12.42
N TYR A 147 8.19 -0.83 12.20
CA TYR A 147 7.92 0.26 13.13
C TYR A 147 6.42 0.50 13.33
N GLY A 148 5.65 0.61 12.25
CA GLY A 148 4.20 0.77 12.31
C GLY A 148 3.53 -0.38 13.06
N GLU A 149 3.86 -1.62 12.72
CA GLU A 149 3.32 -2.83 13.35
C GLU A 149 3.65 -2.88 14.85
N SER A 150 4.85 -2.45 15.25
CA SER A 150 5.24 -2.36 16.67
C SER A 150 4.35 -1.40 17.49
N LYS A 151 3.64 -0.49 16.81
CA LYS A 151 2.68 0.46 17.39
C LYS A 151 1.23 0.00 17.23
N GLY A 152 0.99 -1.19 16.68
CA GLY A 152 -0.34 -1.75 16.45
C GLY A 152 -0.97 -1.33 15.12
N LEU A 153 -0.24 -0.69 14.21
CA LEU A 153 -0.73 -0.35 12.89
C LEU A 153 -0.82 -1.59 12.00
N THR A 154 -1.94 -1.77 11.31
CA THR A 154 -2.02 -2.78 10.25
C THR A 154 -1.34 -2.24 9.00
N VAL A 155 -0.27 -2.91 8.55
CA VAL A 155 0.50 -2.48 7.38
C VAL A 155 0.25 -3.41 6.19
N VAL A 156 -0.21 -2.84 5.07
CA VAL A 156 -0.24 -3.51 3.76
C VAL A 156 0.73 -2.77 2.86
N MET A 157 1.67 -3.46 2.22
CA MET A 157 2.59 -2.84 1.24
C MET A 157 2.70 -3.64 -0.04
N ASP A 158 3.09 -2.94 -1.11
CA ASP A 158 3.26 -3.52 -2.44
C ASP A 158 1.99 -4.24 -2.94
N ARG A 159 0.82 -3.68 -2.62
CA ARG A 159 -0.48 -4.19 -3.05
C ARG A 159 -1.32 -3.05 -3.58
N CYS A 160 -1.94 -3.22 -4.74
CA CYS A 160 -2.89 -2.23 -5.22
C CYS A 160 -4.27 -2.48 -4.61
N ILE A 161 -4.82 -1.48 -3.93
CA ILE A 161 -6.15 -1.59 -3.29
C ILE A 161 -7.24 -1.92 -4.31
N LYS A 162 -7.19 -1.34 -5.52
CA LYS A 162 -8.10 -1.66 -6.63
C LYS A 162 -8.01 -3.13 -7.03
N VAL A 163 -6.80 -3.66 -7.16
CA VAL A 163 -6.59 -5.05 -7.58
C VAL A 163 -7.11 -6.00 -6.51
N GLU A 164 -6.79 -5.74 -5.24
CA GLU A 164 -7.28 -6.57 -4.14
C GLU A 164 -8.79 -6.44 -3.94
N HIS A 165 -9.37 -5.25 -4.13
CA HIS A 165 -10.82 -5.08 -4.13
C HIS A 165 -11.48 -5.87 -5.28
N ALA A 166 -11.01 -5.71 -6.51
CA ALA A 166 -11.53 -6.39 -7.69
C ALA A 166 -11.34 -7.92 -7.63
N ARG A 167 -10.25 -8.39 -7.01
CA ARG A 167 -9.94 -9.81 -6.81
C ARG A 167 -11.11 -10.56 -6.18
N PHE A 168 -11.77 -9.95 -5.19
CA PHE A 168 -12.83 -10.60 -4.41
C PHE A 168 -14.26 -10.25 -4.86
N HIS A 169 -14.44 -9.14 -5.58
CA HIS A 169 -15.74 -8.73 -6.14
C HIS A 169 -16.03 -9.37 -7.52
N GLY A 170 -15.07 -10.13 -8.07
CA GLY A 170 -15.27 -10.99 -9.23
C GLY A 170 -14.80 -10.38 -10.56
N GLY A 171 -14.64 -11.24 -11.57
CA GLY A 171 -14.32 -10.85 -12.94
C GLY A 171 -12.83 -10.66 -13.27
N LEU A 172 -11.96 -10.43 -12.27
CA LEU A 172 -10.53 -10.24 -12.54
C LEU A 172 -9.87 -11.49 -13.17
N HIS A 173 -10.33 -12.69 -12.80
CA HIS A 173 -9.89 -13.94 -13.42
C HIS A 173 -10.32 -14.07 -14.89
N LEU A 174 -11.44 -13.45 -15.29
CA LEU A 174 -11.89 -13.42 -16.70
C LEU A 174 -10.96 -12.56 -17.56
N LEU A 175 -10.20 -11.67 -16.92
CA LEU A 175 -9.18 -10.84 -17.55
C LEU A 175 -7.79 -11.48 -17.47
N GLY A 176 -7.69 -12.76 -17.08
CA GLY A 176 -6.44 -13.54 -17.06
C GLY A 176 -5.56 -13.33 -15.83
N PHE A 177 -6.04 -12.64 -14.79
CA PHE A 177 -5.29 -12.49 -13.55
C PHE A 177 -5.46 -13.68 -12.62
N ASP A 178 -4.35 -14.19 -12.08
CA ASP A 178 -4.39 -15.15 -10.98
C ASP A 178 -4.90 -14.45 -9.71
N THR A 179 -6.14 -14.75 -9.35
CA THR A 179 -6.81 -14.21 -8.16
C THR A 179 -6.47 -15.00 -6.90
N GLY A 180 -5.72 -16.11 -6.97
CA GLY A 180 -5.45 -17.03 -5.86
C GLY A 180 -6.69 -17.43 -5.04
N GLN A 181 -7.89 -17.25 -5.60
CA GLN A 181 -9.17 -17.55 -4.98
C GLN A 181 -9.69 -18.83 -5.62
N ILE A 182 -9.62 -19.92 -4.86
CA ILE A 182 -10.20 -21.20 -5.27
C ILE A 182 -11.54 -21.31 -4.56
N SER A 183 -12.64 -21.26 -5.32
CA SER A 183 -14.00 -21.40 -4.80
C SER A 183 -14.83 -22.29 -5.71
N ALA A 184 -15.51 -23.28 -5.13
CA ALA A 184 -16.53 -24.08 -5.81
C ALA A 184 -17.92 -23.43 -5.78
N ARG A 185 -18.09 -22.30 -5.08
CA ARG A 185 -19.36 -21.57 -4.96
C ARG A 185 -19.48 -20.54 -6.07
N LYS A 186 -20.64 -20.53 -6.75
CA LYS A 186 -21.00 -19.51 -7.75
C LYS A 186 -21.16 -18.16 -7.03
N THR A 187 -20.34 -17.18 -7.38
CA THR A 187 -20.48 -15.80 -6.86
C THR A 187 -21.84 -15.27 -7.28
N LEU A 188 -22.69 -14.94 -6.30
CA LEU A 188 -23.97 -14.27 -6.55
C LEU A 188 -23.63 -12.87 -7.09
N ARG A 189 -24.09 -12.59 -8.31
CA ARG A 189 -23.98 -11.28 -8.95
C ARG A 189 -25.02 -10.34 -8.38
#